data_AF-A0A4Y2ES27-F1
#
_entry.id   AF-A0A4Y2ES27-F1
#
_cell.length_a   1.000
_cell.length_b   1.000
_cell.length_c   1.000
_cell.angle_alpha   90.00
_cell.angle_beta   90.00
_cell.angle_gamma   90.00
#
_symmetry.space_group_name_H-M   'P 1'
#
loop_
_entity.id
_entity.type
_entity.pdbx_description
1 polymer ?
#
loop_
_entity_poly.entity_id
_entity_poly.type
_entity_poly.pdbx_seq_one_letter_code
_entity_poly.pdbx_strand_id
1 'polypeptide(L)'
;MDIGFIQAKSDNLPRIDSIMMAMYFKKNSDFMMAETRGIKAQRSAKESYGDNAIGYVQVKRDGDLCTVKGRITPEHRVRKKAYSVVLVCNESEDAILSVKCAGCAASQGGCKHDVAFLAWVHRRSEEPPVTSIKCYWKKSKLSSVGRTIKFIKASELGKKPSTELPQGNDTFLKEFVAECKASQLSKMQIGTCT
;
A
#
# COMPACT_ATOMS: atom_id res chain seq x y z
N MET A 1 6.21 -15.55 -6.00
CA MET A 1 6.28 -16.05 -4.61
C MET A 1 7.59 -16.76 -4.46
N ASP A 2 8.13 -16.80 -3.24
CA ASP A 2 9.38 -17.51 -2.99
C ASP A 2 9.11 -19.03 -2.93
N ILE A 3 10.12 -19.86 -3.18
CA ILE A 3 9.98 -21.32 -3.18
C ILE A 3 9.63 -21.79 -1.76
N GLY A 4 8.59 -22.62 -1.64
CA GLY A 4 8.10 -23.14 -0.35
C GLY A 4 7.23 -22.17 0.46
N PHE A 5 6.91 -20.99 -0.09
CA PHE A 5 6.01 -20.02 0.54
C PHE A 5 4.60 -20.11 -0.04
N ILE A 6 3.60 -20.08 0.83
CA ILE A 6 2.18 -19.99 0.49
C ILE A 6 1.65 -18.58 0.69
N GLN A 7 0.55 -18.24 0.00
CA GLN A 7 -0.10 -16.94 0.17
C GLN A 7 -0.67 -16.81 1.58
N ALA A 8 -0.41 -15.69 2.24
CA ALA A 8 -0.99 -15.41 3.54
C ALA A 8 -2.48 -15.13 3.42
N LYS A 9 -3.23 -15.74 4.31
CA LYS A 9 -4.68 -15.67 4.47
C LYS A 9 -4.98 -15.57 5.97
N SER A 10 -6.20 -15.22 6.34
CA SER A 10 -6.58 -15.13 7.76
C SER A 10 -6.56 -16.47 8.51
N ASP A 11 -6.59 -17.59 7.81
CA ASP A 11 -6.60 -18.95 8.38
C ASP A 11 -5.18 -19.53 8.62
N ASN A 12 -4.16 -18.97 7.98
CA ASN A 12 -2.80 -19.54 7.98
C ASN A 12 -1.73 -18.61 8.55
N LEU A 13 -2.13 -17.50 9.18
CA LEU A 13 -1.20 -16.66 9.94
C LEU A 13 -0.84 -17.33 11.27
N PRO A 14 0.41 -17.19 11.75
CA PRO A 14 0.76 -17.60 13.10
C PRO A 14 0.00 -16.75 14.10
N ARG A 15 -0.39 -17.36 15.21
CA ARG A 15 -0.94 -16.64 16.35
C ARG A 15 0.20 -15.89 17.03
N ILE A 16 0.05 -14.58 17.18
CA ILE A 16 0.99 -13.75 17.94
C ILE A 16 0.20 -13.08 19.05
N ASP A 17 0.50 -13.44 20.29
CA ASP A 17 -0.08 -12.81 21.47
C ASP A 17 0.69 -11.54 21.86
N SER A 18 -0.01 -10.63 22.53
CA SER A 18 0.50 -9.42 23.18
C SER A 18 1.68 -9.72 24.11
N ILE A 19 1.65 -10.85 24.83
CA ILE A 19 2.75 -11.29 25.71
C ILE A 19 4.00 -11.63 24.90
N MET A 20 3.85 -12.34 23.78
CA MET A 20 4.97 -12.68 22.88
C MET A 20 5.64 -11.42 22.35
N MET A 21 4.83 -10.44 21.93
CA MET A 21 5.29 -9.15 21.44
C MET A 21 6.04 -8.38 22.54
N ALA A 22 5.51 -8.36 23.76
CA ALA A 22 6.17 -7.73 24.91
C ALA A 22 7.51 -8.40 25.28
N MET A 23 7.55 -9.74 25.30
CA MET A 23 8.78 -10.50 25.56
C MET A 23 9.83 -10.25 24.48
N TYR A 24 9.42 -10.19 23.21
CA TYR A 24 10.32 -9.91 22.09
C TYR A 24 10.96 -8.52 22.21
N PHE A 25 10.17 -7.49 22.53
CA PHE A 25 10.69 -6.13 22.73
C PHE A 25 11.56 -6.01 23.97
N LYS A 26 11.27 -6.78 25.04
CA LYS A 26 12.12 -6.84 26.22
C LYS A 26 13.48 -7.47 25.90
N LYS A 27 13.50 -8.53 25.09
CA LYS A 27 14.71 -9.27 24.71
C LYS A 27 15.60 -8.51 23.73
N ASN A 28 15.02 -7.71 22.83
CA ASN A 28 15.75 -6.97 21.81
C ASN A 28 15.90 -5.50 22.18
N SER A 29 17.08 -5.13 22.66
CA SER A 29 17.46 -3.74 23.00
C SER A 29 17.33 -2.77 21.83
N ASP A 30 17.37 -3.27 20.58
CA ASP A 30 17.26 -2.46 19.36
C ASP A 30 15.92 -1.70 19.28
N PHE A 31 14.84 -2.28 19.82
CA PHE A 31 13.53 -1.63 19.86
C PHE A 31 13.35 -0.69 21.07
N MET A 32 14.31 -0.73 22.01
CA MET A 32 14.39 0.17 23.17
C MET A 32 15.25 1.40 22.89
N MET A 33 15.78 1.54 21.67
CA MET A 33 16.48 2.74 21.21
C MET A 33 15.53 3.95 21.19
N ALA A 34 16.06 5.16 21.44
CA ALA A 34 15.29 6.41 21.51
C ALA A 34 14.48 6.72 20.23
N GLU A 35 14.93 6.23 19.08
CA GLU A 35 14.22 6.42 17.80
C GLU A 35 12.91 5.62 17.70
N THR A 36 12.85 4.51 18.42
CA THR A 36 11.71 3.58 18.47
C THR A 36 10.88 3.82 19.72
N ARG A 37 11.50 4.22 20.85
CA ARG A 37 10.82 4.72 22.06
C ARG A 37 10.19 6.10 21.82
N GLY A 38 9.02 6.13 21.19
CA GLY A 38 8.23 7.35 21.10
C GLY A 38 7.10 7.32 20.08
N ILE A 39 6.69 8.52 19.66
CA ILE A 39 5.56 8.75 18.73
C ILE A 39 5.72 7.96 17.41
N LYS A 40 6.95 7.65 16.99
CA LYS A 40 7.23 6.90 15.76
C LYS A 40 6.81 5.43 15.84
N ALA A 41 7.06 4.74 16.95
CA ALA A 41 6.55 3.38 17.15
C ALA A 41 5.03 3.39 17.31
N GLN A 42 4.47 4.32 18.09
CA GLN A 42 3.01 4.44 18.22
C GLN A 42 2.32 4.72 16.88
N ARG A 43 2.85 5.61 16.04
CA ARG A 43 2.32 5.87 14.69
C ARG A 43 2.43 4.67 13.77
N SER A 44 3.53 3.91 13.86
CA SER A 44 3.77 2.76 13.00
C SER A 44 2.94 1.54 13.41
N ALA A 45 2.64 1.42 14.71
CA ALA A 45 1.72 0.43 15.24
C ALA A 45 0.25 0.75 14.93
N LYS A 46 -0.10 1.95 14.43
CA LYS A 46 -1.48 2.27 14.07
C LYS A 46 -2.01 1.35 12.98
N GLU A 47 -3.25 0.92 13.15
CA GLU A 47 -3.98 0.10 12.18
C GLU A 47 -4.03 0.74 10.80
N SER A 48 -4.37 2.03 10.75
CA SER A 48 -4.48 2.80 9.50
C SER A 48 -3.17 2.85 8.71
N TYR A 49 -2.01 2.75 9.37
CA TYR A 49 -0.73 2.68 8.67
C TYR A 49 -0.45 1.26 8.17
N GLY A 50 -0.49 0.26 9.06
CA GLY A 50 -0.18 -1.13 8.73
C GLY A 50 -1.06 -1.67 7.61
N ASP A 51 -2.37 -1.43 7.69
CA ASP A 51 -3.36 -1.94 6.74
C ASP A 51 -3.23 -1.37 5.32
N ASN A 52 -2.74 -0.13 5.24
CA ASN A 52 -2.57 0.53 3.95
C ASN A 52 -1.17 0.28 3.37
N ALA A 53 -0.14 0.13 4.21
CA ALA A 53 1.25 0.02 3.79
C ALA A 53 1.68 -1.41 3.45
N ILE A 54 1.12 -2.41 4.13
CA ILE A 54 1.52 -3.81 4.02
C ILE A 54 0.77 -4.50 2.88
N GLY A 55 1.48 -5.32 2.11
CA GLY A 55 0.90 -6.15 1.06
C GLY A 55 1.83 -7.29 0.66
N TYR A 56 1.36 -8.14 -0.25
CA TYR A 56 2.08 -9.32 -0.74
C TYR A 56 2.67 -10.17 0.39
N VAL A 57 1.81 -10.53 1.36
CA VAL A 57 2.24 -11.31 2.52
C VAL A 57 2.25 -12.81 2.17
N GLN A 58 3.30 -13.50 2.56
CA GLN A 58 3.51 -14.94 2.36
C GLN A 58 3.87 -15.60 3.68
N VAL A 59 3.51 -16.86 3.84
CA VAL A 59 3.82 -17.67 5.02
C VAL A 59 4.54 -18.94 4.57
N LYS A 60 5.49 -19.40 5.37
CA LYS A 60 6.14 -20.71 5.23
C LYS A 60 6.21 -21.33 6.62
N ARG A 61 5.81 -22.59 6.73
CA ARG A 61 5.93 -23.38 7.95
C ARG A 61 6.93 -24.49 7.72
N ASP A 62 7.93 -24.57 8.60
CA ASP A 62 8.96 -25.59 8.63
C ASP A 62 8.92 -26.25 10.02
N GLY A 63 7.99 -27.20 10.21
CA GLY A 63 7.69 -27.75 11.54
C GLY A 63 7.08 -26.68 12.44
N ASP A 64 7.71 -26.45 13.59
CA ASP A 64 7.27 -25.49 14.61
C ASP A 64 7.65 -24.03 14.26
N LEU A 65 8.53 -23.85 13.28
CA LEU A 65 8.98 -22.53 12.84
C LEU A 65 8.07 -21.99 11.73
N CYS A 66 7.47 -20.84 12.01
CA CYS A 66 6.66 -20.11 11.05
C CYS A 66 7.39 -18.83 10.60
N THR A 67 7.62 -18.74 9.30
CA THR A 67 8.24 -17.58 8.65
C THR A 67 7.19 -16.80 7.86
N VAL A 68 6.91 -15.57 8.26
CA VAL A 68 6.00 -14.65 7.57
C VAL A 68 6.81 -13.57 6.87
N LYS A 69 6.65 -13.44 5.56
CA LYS A 69 7.26 -12.38 4.76
C LYS A 69 6.20 -11.40 4.27
N GLY A 70 6.47 -10.11 4.34
CA GLY A 70 5.59 -9.07 3.81
C GLY A 70 6.34 -7.99 3.07
N ARG A 71 5.62 -7.23 2.22
CA ARG A 71 6.15 -6.04 1.56
C ARG A 71 5.51 -4.79 2.13
N ILE A 72 6.33 -3.81 2.50
CA ILE A 72 5.90 -2.57 3.13
C ILE A 72 6.23 -1.40 2.21
N THR A 73 5.19 -0.64 1.86
CA THR A 73 5.32 0.52 0.98
C THR A 73 5.73 1.74 1.81
N PRO A 74 6.83 2.42 1.46
CA PRO A 74 7.24 3.64 2.17
C PRO A 74 6.22 4.76 1.98
N GLU A 75 5.81 5.38 3.09
CA GLU A 75 4.83 6.46 3.13
C GLU A 75 5.26 7.70 2.33
N HIS A 76 6.47 8.20 2.59
CA HIS A 76 6.97 9.43 1.96
C HIS A 76 7.46 9.24 0.53
N ARG A 77 7.50 7.99 0.02
CA ARG A 77 8.06 7.66 -1.29
C ARG A 77 7.33 6.48 -1.95
N VAL A 78 6.00 6.58 -2.08
CA VAL A 78 5.12 5.52 -2.62
C VAL A 78 5.52 4.96 -4.00
N ARG A 79 6.36 5.67 -4.76
CA ARG A 79 6.92 5.22 -6.06
C ARG A 79 8.18 4.37 -5.95
N LYS A 80 8.86 4.35 -4.79
CA LYS A 80 10.06 3.53 -4.58
C LYS A 80 9.70 2.07 -4.34
N LYS A 81 10.67 1.18 -4.60
CA LYS A 81 10.56 -0.26 -4.32
C LYS A 81 10.16 -0.46 -2.86
N ALA A 82 9.15 -1.30 -2.64
CA ALA A 82 8.69 -1.66 -1.31
C ALA A 82 9.81 -2.37 -0.52
N TYR A 83 9.89 -2.12 0.78
CA TYR A 83 10.77 -2.86 1.68
C TYR A 83 10.21 -4.24 1.93
N SER A 84 11.08 -5.22 2.14
CA SER A 84 10.65 -6.59 2.47
C SER A 84 10.94 -6.85 3.94
N VAL A 85 9.94 -7.25 4.72
CA VAL A 85 10.10 -7.58 6.13
C VAL A 85 9.86 -9.07 6.31
N VAL A 86 10.71 -9.72 7.12
CA VAL A 86 10.63 -11.13 7.45
C VAL A 86 10.48 -11.25 8.96
N LEU A 87 9.41 -11.91 9.39
CA LEU A 87 9.14 -12.28 10.76
C LEU A 87 9.26 -13.80 10.88
N VAL A 88 9.99 -14.26 11.89
CA VAL A 88 10.14 -15.68 12.23
C VAL A 88 9.70 -15.88 13.66
N CYS A 89 8.74 -16.78 13.88
CA CYS A 89 8.24 -17.16 15.19
C CYS A 89 8.22 -18.68 15.34
N ASN A 90 8.33 -19.13 16.58
CA ASN A 90 8.12 -20.51 16.99
C ASN A 90 6.67 -20.62 17.49
N GLU A 91 5.85 -21.41 16.81
CA GLU A 91 4.43 -21.65 17.17
C GLU A 91 4.29 -22.55 18.40
N SER A 92 5.28 -23.42 18.71
CA SER A 92 5.23 -24.33 19.89
C SER A 92 5.63 -23.64 21.19
N GLU A 93 6.60 -22.72 21.12
CA GLU A 93 7.08 -21.98 22.29
C GLU A 93 6.35 -20.64 22.50
N ASP A 94 5.41 -20.30 21.60
CA ASP A 94 4.79 -18.97 21.55
C ASP A 94 5.86 -17.86 21.65
N ALA A 95 6.92 -17.95 20.83
CA ALA A 95 8.06 -17.06 20.90
C ALA A 95 8.39 -16.44 19.54
N ILE A 96 8.56 -15.11 19.50
CA ILE A 96 9.07 -14.43 18.32
C ILE A 96 10.59 -14.52 18.33
N LEU A 97 11.18 -15.09 17.28
CA LEU A 97 12.63 -15.28 17.19
C LEU A 97 13.31 -14.06 16.57
N SER A 98 12.78 -13.55 15.45
CA SER A 98 13.34 -12.37 14.81
C SER A 98 12.35 -11.66 13.89
N VAL A 99 12.53 -10.34 13.78
CA VAL A 99 11.86 -9.50 12.79
C VAL A 99 12.92 -8.63 12.13
N LYS A 100 13.08 -8.80 10.81
CA LYS A 100 14.12 -8.11 10.03
C LYS A 100 13.54 -7.44 8.79
N CYS A 101 13.82 -6.15 8.64
CA CYS A 101 13.50 -5.39 7.45
C CYS A 101 14.69 -5.33 6.49
N ALA A 102 14.49 -5.77 5.24
CA ALA A 102 15.46 -5.64 4.16
C ALA A 102 15.23 -4.35 3.36
N GLY A 103 16.30 -3.58 3.20
CA GLY A 103 16.34 -2.38 2.35
C GLY A 103 16.06 -1.06 3.06
N CYS A 104 15.86 -1.07 4.38
CA CYS A 104 15.78 0.15 5.18
C CYS A 104 17.16 0.51 5.78
N ALA A 105 17.50 1.80 5.79
CA ALA A 105 18.74 2.29 6.40
C ALA A 105 18.82 1.98 7.91
N ALA A 106 17.68 1.97 8.60
CA ALA A 106 17.58 1.65 10.03
C ALA A 106 17.32 0.15 10.31
N SER A 107 17.57 -0.74 9.34
CA SER A 107 17.27 -2.18 9.47
C SER A 107 18.07 -2.88 10.57
N GLN A 108 19.25 -2.36 10.93
CA GLN A 108 20.12 -2.94 11.96
C GLN A 108 19.72 -2.54 13.40
N GLY A 109 18.85 -1.54 13.58
CA GLY A 109 18.53 -0.95 14.90
C GLY A 109 17.04 -0.92 15.22
N GLY A 110 16.25 -1.84 14.66
CA GLY A 110 14.80 -1.88 14.84
C GLY A 110 14.10 -0.73 14.09
N CYS A 111 13.67 -0.99 12.86
CA CYS A 111 13.06 0.05 12.05
C CYS A 111 11.55 0.14 12.27
N LYS A 112 10.95 1.26 11.87
CA LYS A 112 9.50 1.46 11.93
C LYS A 112 8.70 0.37 11.20
N HIS A 113 9.29 -0.23 10.18
CA HIS A 113 8.66 -1.27 9.37
C HIS A 113 8.56 -2.60 10.13
N ASP A 114 9.54 -2.92 10.98
CA ASP A 114 9.52 -4.12 11.82
C ASP A 114 8.38 -4.04 12.84
N VAL A 115 8.27 -2.91 13.53
CA VAL A 115 7.18 -2.65 14.49
C VAL A 115 5.82 -2.65 13.80
N ALA A 116 5.70 -2.00 12.65
CA ALA A 116 4.45 -1.97 11.88
C ALA A 116 4.03 -3.37 11.41
N PHE A 117 4.99 -4.18 10.95
CA PHE A 117 4.72 -5.53 10.48
C PHE A 117 4.30 -6.43 11.63
N LEU A 118 5.04 -6.40 12.75
CA LEU A 118 4.73 -7.19 13.93
C LEU A 118 3.35 -6.86 14.51
N ALA A 119 3.06 -5.57 14.68
CA ALA A 119 1.74 -5.11 15.14
C ALA A 119 0.62 -5.52 14.19
N TRP A 120 0.88 -5.54 12.88
CA TRP A 120 -0.10 -5.98 11.90
C TRP A 120 -0.36 -7.49 11.99
N VAL A 121 0.68 -8.33 12.08
CA VAL A 121 0.49 -9.79 12.20
C VAL A 121 -0.27 -10.13 13.48
N HIS A 122 0.10 -9.53 14.61
CA HIS A 122 -0.61 -9.66 15.89
C HIS A 122 -2.12 -9.40 15.74
N ARG A 123 -2.51 -8.20 15.27
CA ARG A 123 -3.94 -7.87 15.05
C ARG A 123 -4.65 -8.83 14.11
N ARG A 124 -4.01 -9.22 13.00
CA ARG A 124 -4.63 -10.13 12.02
C ARG A 124 -4.75 -11.56 12.50
N SER A 125 -3.94 -11.95 13.48
CA SER A 125 -4.03 -13.25 14.12
C SER A 125 -5.12 -13.31 15.20
N GLU A 126 -5.45 -12.17 15.82
CA GLU A 126 -6.51 -12.06 16.84
C GLU A 126 -7.92 -11.88 16.26
N GLU A 127 -8.03 -11.40 15.01
CA GLU A 127 -9.31 -11.26 14.31
C GLU A 127 -9.51 -12.34 13.23
N PRO A 128 -9.74 -13.63 13.58
CA PRO A 128 -10.18 -14.59 12.59
C PRO A 128 -11.60 -14.21 12.13
N PRO A 129 -11.82 -13.98 10.82
CA PRO A 129 -13.13 -13.61 10.31
C PRO A 129 -14.10 -14.79 10.40
N VAL A 130 -15.24 -14.57 11.06
CA VAL A 130 -16.25 -15.61 11.37
C VAL A 130 -17.00 -16.14 10.13
N THR A 131 -16.95 -15.41 9.00
CA THR A 131 -17.77 -15.71 7.80
C THR A 131 -17.02 -15.67 6.46
N SER A 132 -15.75 -15.27 6.40
CA SER A 132 -14.99 -15.26 5.12
C SER A 132 -13.47 -15.20 5.29
N ILE A 133 -12.73 -16.07 4.62
CA ILE A 133 -11.27 -16.08 4.63
C ILE A 133 -10.73 -14.86 3.87
N LYS A 134 -9.99 -13.98 4.56
CA LYS A 134 -9.38 -12.79 3.94
C LYS A 134 -8.02 -13.13 3.34
N CYS A 135 -7.80 -12.79 2.07
CA CYS A 135 -6.49 -12.94 1.41
C CYS A 135 -5.61 -11.69 1.61
N TYR A 136 -4.34 -11.90 1.99
CA TYR A 136 -3.33 -10.86 2.21
C TYR A 136 -2.25 -10.82 1.12
N TRP A 137 -2.33 -11.71 0.13
CA TRP A 137 -1.55 -11.65 -1.10
C TRP A 137 -2.13 -10.63 -2.08
N LYS A 138 -2.12 -9.36 -1.68
CA LYS A 138 -2.62 -8.24 -2.49
C LYS A 138 -1.69 -7.05 -2.44
N LYS A 139 -1.84 -6.16 -3.41
CA LYS A 139 -1.09 -4.90 -3.45
C LYS A 139 -1.50 -4.01 -2.28
N SER A 140 -0.54 -3.31 -1.69
CA SER A 140 -0.78 -2.33 -0.62
C SER A 140 -1.65 -1.17 -1.12
N LYS A 141 -2.57 -0.67 -0.30
CA LYS A 141 -3.44 0.46 -0.66
C LYS A 141 -2.65 1.75 -0.87
N LEU A 142 -1.58 1.98 -0.10
CA LEU A 142 -0.68 3.13 -0.24
C LEU A 142 -0.01 3.20 -1.62
N SER A 143 0.24 2.04 -2.26
CA SER A 143 0.82 2.03 -3.61
C SER A 143 -0.14 2.55 -4.71
N SER A 144 -1.42 2.75 -4.37
CA SER A 144 -2.41 3.36 -5.26
C SER A 144 -2.52 4.88 -5.08
N VAL A 145 -2.08 5.41 -3.94
CA VAL A 145 -2.11 6.84 -3.63
C VAL A 145 -1.15 7.56 -4.56
N GLY A 146 -1.65 8.53 -5.34
CA GLY A 146 -0.89 9.24 -6.37
C GLY A 146 -1.07 8.74 -7.81
N ARG A 147 -1.96 7.76 -8.03
CA ARG A 147 -2.50 7.41 -9.38
C ARG A 147 -3.73 8.26 -9.75
N THR A 148 -3.83 9.49 -9.26
CA THR A 148 -4.77 10.44 -9.83
C THR A 148 -4.33 10.65 -11.28
N ILE A 149 -5.07 10.07 -12.22
CA ILE A 149 -4.89 10.36 -13.65
C ILE A 149 -5.23 11.84 -13.77
N LYS A 150 -4.22 12.71 -13.65
CA LYS A 150 -4.43 14.16 -13.74
C LYS A 150 -4.86 14.57 -15.15
N PHE A 151 -4.54 13.73 -16.13
CA PHE A 151 -4.85 13.93 -17.54
C PHE A 151 -5.13 12.57 -18.16
N ILE A 152 -6.37 12.35 -18.58
CA ILE A 152 -6.69 11.32 -19.57
C ILE A 152 -6.35 11.97 -20.91
N LYS A 153 -5.39 11.43 -21.67
CA LYS A 153 -5.19 11.92 -23.05
C LYS A 153 -6.47 11.67 -23.83
N ALA A 154 -6.93 12.62 -24.64
CA ALA A 154 -8.11 12.45 -25.49
C ALA A 154 -8.02 11.18 -26.38
N SER A 155 -6.80 10.73 -26.71
CA SER A 155 -6.54 9.48 -27.44
C SER A 155 -6.89 8.20 -26.67
N GLU A 156 -7.09 8.26 -25.35
CA GLU A 156 -7.45 7.13 -24.48
C GLU A 156 -8.94 7.13 -24.12
N LEU A 157 -9.66 8.23 -24.38
CA LEU A 157 -11.11 8.31 -24.28
C LEU A 157 -11.75 7.63 -25.50
N GLY A 158 -11.89 6.31 -25.42
CA GLY A 158 -12.80 5.51 -26.24
C GLY A 158 -12.62 5.64 -27.75
N LYS A 159 -11.96 4.65 -28.38
CA LYS A 159 -12.25 4.32 -29.77
C LYS A 159 -13.67 3.76 -29.87
N LYS A 160 -14.69 4.61 -29.86
CA LYS A 160 -15.96 4.24 -30.47
C LYS A 160 -15.72 4.25 -31.98
N PRO A 161 -16.15 3.22 -32.74
CA PRO A 161 -16.28 3.38 -34.17
C PRO A 161 -17.21 4.58 -34.39
N SER A 162 -16.79 5.50 -35.24
CA SER A 162 -17.61 6.63 -35.67
C SER A 162 -18.91 6.09 -36.25
N THR A 163 -19.99 6.09 -35.47
CA THR A 163 -21.32 6.07 -36.06
C THR A 163 -21.48 7.43 -36.72
N GLU A 164 -21.55 7.43 -38.05
CA GLU A 164 -21.79 8.62 -38.86
C GLU A 164 -22.96 9.42 -38.26
N LEU A 165 -22.71 10.70 -38.01
CA LEU A 165 -23.77 11.64 -37.62
C LEU A 165 -24.79 11.70 -38.76
N PRO A 166 -26.10 11.74 -38.49
CA PRO A 166 -27.09 11.96 -39.52
C PRO A 166 -26.79 13.30 -40.20
N GLN A 167 -26.69 13.29 -41.53
CA GLN A 167 -26.65 14.51 -42.33
C GLN A 167 -27.91 15.33 -42.03
N GLY A 168 -27.77 16.46 -41.35
CA GLY A 168 -28.92 17.22 -40.87
C GLY A 168 -28.56 18.59 -40.32
N ASN A 169 -28.41 19.54 -41.25
CA ASN A 169 -28.50 21.00 -41.11
C ASN A 169 -27.46 21.72 -40.24
N ASP A 170 -26.40 22.21 -40.91
CA ASP A 170 -25.39 23.18 -40.45
C ASP A 170 -25.96 24.58 -40.06
N THR A 171 -27.27 24.70 -39.86
CA THR A 171 -27.92 25.97 -39.50
C THR A 171 -27.47 26.46 -38.14
N PHE A 172 -27.36 25.56 -37.16
CA PHE A 172 -26.94 25.90 -35.79
C PHE A 172 -25.51 26.45 -35.73
N LEU A 173 -24.57 25.83 -36.47
CA LEU A 173 -23.18 26.28 -36.51
C LEU A 173 -23.04 27.64 -37.21
N LYS A 174 -23.85 27.90 -38.24
CA LYS A 174 -23.86 29.20 -38.94
C LYS A 174 -24.45 30.31 -38.07
N GLU A 175 -25.50 30.01 -37.32
CA GLU A 175 -26.14 30.95 -36.39
C GLU A 175 -25.19 31.33 -35.25
N PHE A 176 -24.49 30.34 -34.68
CA PHE A 176 -23.48 30.57 -33.64
C PHE A 176 -22.26 31.37 -34.13
N VAL A 177 -21.80 31.12 -35.37
CA VAL A 177 -20.70 31.88 -35.98
C VAL A 177 -21.14 33.32 -36.32
N ALA A 178 -22.39 33.52 -36.72
CA ALA A 178 -22.93 34.87 -36.97
C ALA A 178 -23.05 35.67 -35.66
N GLU A 179 -23.51 35.03 -34.59
CA GLU A 179 -23.63 35.65 -33.26
C GLU A 179 -22.27 35.99 -32.64
N CYS A 180 -21.26 35.13 -32.85
CA CYS A 180 -19.87 35.40 -32.46
C CYS A 180 -19.22 36.55 -33.27
N LYS A 181 -19.66 36.79 -34.51
CA LYS A 181 -19.17 37.92 -35.32
C LYS A 181 -19.91 39.22 -34.99
N ALA A 182 -21.19 39.14 -34.62
CA ALA A 182 -21.99 40.29 -34.19
C ALA A 182 -21.56 40.82 -32.82
N SER A 183 -21.13 39.92 -31.94
CA SER A 183 -20.57 40.28 -30.63
C SER A 183 -19.09 40.62 -30.78
N GLN A 184 -18.73 41.91 -30.88
CA GLN A 184 -17.32 42.34 -30.79
C GLN A 184 -16.72 41.97 -29.42
N LEU A 185 -16.22 40.75 -29.28
CA LEU A 185 -15.32 40.35 -28.20
C LEU A 185 -13.91 40.83 -28.53
N SER A 186 -13.75 42.15 -28.51
CA SER A 186 -12.44 42.77 -28.33
C SER A 186 -11.93 42.43 -26.93
N LYS A 187 -10.90 41.57 -26.87
CA LYS A 187 -9.96 41.28 -25.76
C LYS A 187 -9.94 39.80 -25.34
N MET A 188 -9.29 38.97 -26.14
CA MET A 188 -8.39 37.94 -25.59
C MET A 188 -7.12 37.94 -26.44
N GLN A 189 -6.10 38.67 -25.98
CA GLN A 189 -4.73 38.54 -26.51
C GLN A 189 -4.22 37.15 -26.14
N ILE A 190 -3.99 36.30 -27.14
CA ILE A 190 -3.16 35.12 -27.00
C ILE A 190 -1.73 35.60 -27.18
N GLY A 191 -1.02 35.78 -26.06
CA GLY A 191 0.41 36.03 -26.06
C GLY A 191 1.14 34.87 -26.72
N THR A 192 1.75 35.12 -27.87
CA THR A 192 2.74 34.23 -28.47
C THR A 192 4.10 34.64 -27.91
N CYS A 193 4.73 33.76 -27.13
CA CYS A 193 6.12 33.90 -26.73
C CYS A 193 7.01 33.54 -27.94
N THR A 194 7.78 34.52 -28.42
CA THR A 194 9.02 34.30 -29.19
C THR A 194 10.15 33.89 -28.26
#